data_AF-A0A6J4QPZ0-F1
#
_entry.id   AF-A0A6J4QPZ0-F1
#
_cell.length_a   1.000
_cell.length_b   1.000
_cell.length_c   1.000
_cell.angle_alpha   90.00
_cell.angle_beta   90.00
_cell.angle_gamma   90.00
#
_symmetry.space_group_name_H-M   'P 1'
#
loop_
_entity.id
_entity.type
_entity.pdbx_description
1 polymer ?
#
loop_
_entity_poly.entity_id
_entity_poly.type
_entity_poly.pdbx_seq_one_letter_code
_entity_poly.pdbx_strand_id
1 'polypeptide(L)'
;MPVGITKVILGGVKTAVSIPDGLFESAEGFAKRQGMSRSELYASALREYLAEHEAEGITERLDAVYAGQGAEESRLDPVLGRMQAESLPAEDDW
;
A
#
# COMPACT_ATOMS: atom_id res chain seq x y z
N MET A 1 -12.53 -43.61 -17.34
CA MET A 1 -12.03 -43.18 -16.03
C MET A 1 -12.08 -41.65 -15.99
N PRO A 2 -13.13 -41.01 -15.48
CA PRO A 2 -13.13 -39.55 -15.40
C PRO A 2 -12.22 -39.11 -14.26
N VAL A 3 -11.26 -38.25 -14.60
CA VAL A 3 -10.26 -37.68 -13.69
C VAL A 3 -10.99 -36.83 -12.65
N GLY A 4 -10.79 -37.17 -11.36
CA GLY A 4 -11.38 -36.44 -10.25
C GLY A 4 -10.86 -35.00 -10.22
N ILE A 5 -11.77 -34.04 -10.33
CA ILE A 5 -11.50 -32.63 -10.10
C ILE A 5 -11.15 -32.52 -8.60
N THR A 6 -9.88 -32.38 -8.27
CA THR A 6 -9.43 -32.13 -6.90
C THR A 6 -9.99 -30.79 -6.45
N LYS A 7 -11.15 -30.83 -5.78
CA LYS A 7 -11.83 -29.66 -5.21
C LYS A 7 -11.07 -29.23 -3.96
N VAL A 8 -10.03 -28.42 -4.14
CA VAL A 8 -9.38 -27.73 -3.01
C VAL A 8 -10.25 -26.52 -2.65
N ILE A 9 -10.97 -26.61 -1.53
CA ILE A 9 -11.70 -25.47 -0.95
C ILE A 9 -10.66 -24.55 -0.31
N LEU A 10 -10.14 -23.59 -1.07
CA LEU A 10 -9.47 -22.40 -0.54
C LEU A 10 -10.45 -21.24 -0.68
N GLY A 11 -10.81 -20.56 0.41
CA GLY A 11 -11.73 -19.41 0.43
C GLY A 11 -11.17 -18.14 -0.24
N GLY A 12 -10.24 -18.25 -1.19
CA GLY A 12 -9.57 -17.14 -1.85
C GLY A 12 -9.66 -17.23 -3.39
N VAL A 13 -9.65 -16.06 -4.03
CA VAL A 13 -9.62 -15.90 -5.49
C VAL A 13 -8.30 -16.43 -6.05
N LYS A 14 -8.35 -17.16 -7.17
CA LYS A 14 -7.16 -17.59 -7.92
C LYS A 14 -7.11 -16.83 -9.23
N THR A 15 -6.02 -16.09 -9.43
CA THR A 15 -5.80 -15.29 -10.63
C THR A 15 -4.54 -15.78 -11.32
N ALA A 16 -4.59 -15.99 -12.64
CA ALA A 16 -3.41 -16.25 -13.44
C ALA A 16 -2.83 -14.90 -13.90
N VAL A 17 -1.55 -14.66 -13.65
CA VAL A 17 -0.83 -13.46 -14.04
C VAL A 17 0.39 -13.85 -14.88
N SER A 18 0.67 -13.06 -15.92
CA SER A 18 1.90 -13.20 -16.71
C SER A 18 2.96 -12.30 -16.10
N ILE A 19 4.14 -12.86 -15.81
CA ILE A 19 5.31 -12.12 -15.31
C ILE A 19 6.56 -12.59 -16.08
N PRO A 20 7.63 -11.78 -16.15
CA PRO A 20 8.87 -12.20 -16.80
C PRO A 20 9.49 -13.45 -16.16
N ASP A 21 10.03 -14.36 -16.96
CA ASP A 21 10.58 -15.63 -16.48
C ASP A 21 11.69 -15.44 -15.43
N GLY A 22 12.61 -14.49 -15.65
CA GLY A 22 13.68 -14.22 -14.69
C GLY A 22 13.18 -13.71 -13.33
N LEU A 23 12.04 -13.00 -13.31
CA LEU A 23 11.40 -12.58 -12.07
C LEU A 23 10.76 -13.78 -11.36
N PHE A 24 10.06 -14.64 -12.12
CA PHE A 24 9.47 -15.86 -11.59
C PHE A 24 10.53 -16.76 -10.95
N GLU A 25 11.65 -17.01 -11.63
CA GLU A 25 12.73 -17.84 -11.10
C GLU A 25 13.36 -17.27 -9.82
N SER A 26 13.54 -15.95 -9.79
CA SER A 26 14.07 -15.26 -8.61
C SER A 26 13.11 -15.37 -7.42
N ALA A 27 11.80 -15.20 -7.66
CA ALA A 27 10.76 -15.37 -6.65
C ALA A 27 10.69 -16.81 -6.13
N GLU A 28 10.76 -17.82 -7.01
CA GLU A 28 10.79 -19.24 -6.63
C GLU A 28 12.01 -19.57 -5.75
N GLY A 29 13.18 -19.05 -6.12
CA GLY A 29 14.40 -19.23 -5.36
C GLY A 29 14.30 -18.60 -3.96
N PHE A 30 13.73 -17.39 -3.88
CA PHE A 30 13.50 -16.70 -2.61
C PHE A 30 12.50 -17.45 -1.72
N ALA A 31 11.33 -17.82 -2.26
CA ALA A 31 10.28 -18.54 -1.53
C ALA A 31 10.83 -19.83 -0.90
N LYS A 32 11.61 -20.61 -1.67
CA LYS A 32 12.24 -21.85 -1.18
C LYS A 32 13.19 -21.60 -0.02
N ARG A 33 14.05 -20.57 -0.10
CA ARG A 33 14.99 -20.23 0.98
C ARG A 33 14.28 -19.78 2.25
N GLN A 34 13.15 -19.09 2.11
CA GLN A 34 12.34 -18.60 3.22
C GLN A 34 11.31 -19.62 3.74
N GLY A 35 11.20 -20.80 3.11
CA GLY A 35 10.18 -21.80 3.48
C GLY A 35 8.74 -21.36 3.19
N MET A 36 8.55 -20.39 2.30
CA MET A 36 7.24 -19.80 1.97
C MET A 36 6.60 -20.52 0.78
N SER A 37 5.27 -20.56 0.76
CA SER A 37 4.55 -20.94 -0.45
C SER A 37 4.58 -19.81 -1.49
N ARG A 38 4.43 -20.16 -2.77
CA ARG A 38 4.35 -19.15 -3.85
C ARG A 38 3.24 -18.14 -3.63
N SER A 39 2.04 -18.62 -3.29
CA SER A 39 0.89 -17.76 -3.01
C SER A 39 1.12 -16.82 -1.83
N GLU A 40 1.82 -17.29 -0.80
CA GLU A 40 2.16 -16.49 0.37
C GLU A 40 3.17 -15.39 0.04
N LEU A 41 4.20 -15.71 -0.75
CA LEU A 41 5.16 -14.72 -1.22
C LEU A 41 4.47 -13.59 -1.99
N TYR A 42 3.68 -13.93 -3.01
CA TYR A 42 3.00 -12.93 -3.84
C TYR A 42 1.96 -12.12 -3.03
N ALA A 43 1.22 -12.76 -2.12
CA ALA A 43 0.25 -12.06 -1.28
C ALA A 43 0.92 -11.08 -0.31
N SER A 44 2.07 -11.45 0.27
CA SER A 44 2.83 -10.57 1.14
C SER A 44 3.43 -9.39 0.38
N ALA A 45 4.01 -9.63 -0.79
CA ALA A 45 4.55 -8.58 -1.65
C ALA A 45 3.47 -7.57 -2.08
N LEU A 46 2.28 -8.06 -2.49
CA LEU A 46 1.15 -7.17 -2.82
C LEU A 46 0.70 -6.33 -1.61
N ARG A 47 0.65 -6.93 -0.42
CA ARG A 47 0.24 -6.21 0.79
C ARG A 47 1.21 -5.09 1.13
N GLU A 48 2.51 -5.37 1.07
CA GLU A 48 3.56 -4.40 1.35
C GLU A 48 3.56 -3.27 0.32
N TYR A 49 3.49 -3.63 -0.97
CA TYR A 49 3.40 -2.65 -2.05
C TYR A 49 2.19 -1.72 -1.88
N LEU A 50 1.01 -2.28 -1.59
CA LEU A 50 -0.19 -1.45 -1.39
C LEU A 50 -0.12 -0.59 -0.14
N ALA A 51 0.48 -1.09 0.96
CA ALA A 51 0.65 -0.31 2.17
C ALA A 51 1.61 0.88 1.96
N GLU A 52 2.68 0.68 1.19
CA GLU A 52 3.62 1.75 0.84
C GLU A 52 2.93 2.88 0.05
N HIS A 53 1.99 2.53 -0.83
CA HIS A 53 1.28 3.49 -1.68
C HIS A 53 -0.06 3.99 -1.07
N GLU A 54 -0.47 3.48 0.09
CA GLU A 54 -1.68 3.95 0.76
C GLU A 54 -1.52 5.39 1.27
N ALA A 55 -0.31 5.78 1.69
CA ALA A 55 -0.01 7.14 2.13
C ALA A 55 -0.14 8.18 1.01
N GLU A 56 0.21 7.82 -0.23
CA GLU A 56 0.07 8.69 -1.40
C GLU A 56 -1.41 9.01 -1.66
N GLY A 57 -2.29 8.02 -1.51
CA GLY A 57 -3.72 8.19 -1.67
C GLY A 57 -4.40 8.97 -0.54
N ILE A 58 -3.81 9.03 0.67
CA ILE A 58 -4.38 9.81 1.78
C ILE A 58 -4.31 11.30 1.49
N THR A 59 -3.18 11.79 0.97
CA THR A 59 -3.02 13.21 0.62
C THR A 59 -4.02 13.62 -0.46
N GLU A 60 -4.13 12.84 -1.55
CA GLU A 60 -5.10 13.12 -2.61
C GLU A 60 -6.55 13.07 -2.12
N ARG A 61 -6.88 12.15 -1.21
CA ARG A 61 -8.21 12.09 -0.59
C ARG A 61 -8.47 13.29 0.31
N LEU A 62 -7.49 13.74 1.10
CA LEU A 62 -7.62 14.94 1.92
C LEU A 62 -7.77 16.19 1.04
N ASP A 63 -6.96 16.32 0.00
CA ASP A 63 -7.06 17.40 -0.97
C ASP A 63 -8.45 17.43 -1.61
N ALA A 64 -9.01 16.27 -1.98
CA ALA A 64 -10.37 16.18 -2.52
C ALA A 64 -11.46 16.63 -1.52
N VAL A 65 -11.28 16.38 -0.22
CA VAL A 65 -12.20 16.86 0.83
C VAL A 65 -12.15 18.40 0.92
N TYR A 66 -10.97 19.00 0.74
CA TYR A 66 -10.78 20.45 0.86
C TYR A 66 -10.91 21.24 -0.46
N ALA A 67 -11.02 20.59 -1.62
CA ALA A 67 -11.06 21.24 -2.93
C ALA A 67 -12.45 21.75 -3.37
N GLY A 68 -13.54 21.45 -2.65
CA GLY A 68 -14.92 21.70 -3.09
C GLY A 68 -15.63 22.91 -2.47
N GLN A 69 -16.83 23.24 -3.00
CA GLN A 69 -17.68 24.34 -2.49
C GLN A 69 -18.35 24.07 -1.13
N GLY A 70 -18.04 22.94 -0.50
CA GLY A 70 -18.40 22.59 0.88
C GLY A 70 -17.18 22.19 1.71
N ALA A 71 -15.99 22.69 1.33
CA ALA A 71 -14.76 22.42 2.06
C ALA A 71 -14.93 22.82 3.53
N GLU A 72 -14.72 21.87 4.43
CA GLU A 72 -14.55 22.15 5.85
C GLU A 72 -13.38 23.11 6.00
N GLU A 73 -13.55 24.15 6.80
CA GLU A 73 -12.50 25.16 6.95
C GLU A 73 -11.33 24.54 7.74
N SER A 74 -10.28 24.12 7.04
CA SER A 74 -9.06 23.54 7.65
C SER A 74 -8.15 24.57 8.32
N ARG A 75 -8.61 25.82 8.46
CA ARG A 75 -7.81 26.89 9.06
C ARG A 75 -7.78 26.70 10.56
N LEU A 76 -6.58 26.69 11.12
CA LEU A 76 -6.41 26.80 12.56
C LEU A 76 -6.94 28.15 13.05
N ASP A 77 -7.40 28.18 14.31
CA ASP A 77 -7.65 29.45 14.99
C ASP A 77 -6.38 30.33 14.87
N PRO A 78 -6.51 31.62 14.52
CA PRO A 78 -5.36 32.48 14.27
C PRO A 78 -4.37 32.59 15.44
N VAL A 79 -4.84 32.43 16.68
CA VAL A 79 -3.97 32.43 17.87
C VAL A 79 -3.17 31.12 17.94
N LEU A 80 -3.84 29.99 17.74
CA LEU A 80 -3.19 28.67 17.71
C LEU A 80 -2.19 28.53 16.56
N GLY A 81 -2.52 29.06 15.38
CA GLY A 81 -1.61 29.06 14.23
C GLY A 81 -0.33 29.85 14.50
N ARG A 82 -0.42 31.00 15.19
CA ARG A 82 0.77 31.76 15.60
C ARG A 82 1.62 31.00 16.63
N MET A 83 0.98 30.44 17.66
CA MET A 83 1.69 29.65 18.68
C MET A 83 2.43 28.45 18.09
N GLN A 84 1.82 27.77 17.10
CA GLN A 84 2.47 26.66 16.40
C GLN A 84 3.67 27.15 15.58
N ALA A 85 3.52 28.24 14.82
CA ALA A 85 4.61 28.79 14.02
C ALA A 85 5.81 29.21 14.88
N GLU A 86 5.56 29.76 16.08
CA GLU A 86 6.60 30.11 17.05
C GLU A 86 7.27 28.90 17.72
N SER A 87 6.66 27.71 17.65
CA SER A 87 7.24 26.47 18.19
C SER A 87 8.25 25.81 17.26
N LEU A 88 8.27 26.20 15.98
CA LEU A 88 9.24 25.70 15.03
C LEU A 88 10.60 26.36 15.31
N PRO A 89 11.70 25.59 15.33
CA PRO A 89 13.04 26.19 15.39
C PRO A 89 13.22 27.10 14.18
N ALA A 90 13.93 28.22 14.36
CA ALA A 90 14.39 29.01 13.23
C ALA A 90 15.12 28.05 12.27
N GLU A 91 14.70 28.03 11.01
CA GLU A 91 15.36 27.19 10.01
C GLU A 91 16.83 27.59 9.98
N ASP A 92 17.73 26.66 10.32
CA ASP A 92 19.15 26.83 10.01
C ASP A 92 19.23 26.81 8.48
N ASP A 93 19.57 27.96 7.88
CA ASP A 93 19.84 28.12 6.44
C ASP A 93 20.67 26.92 5.95
N TRP A 94 20.05 26.04 5.16
CA TRP A 94 20.69 24.88 4.51
C TRP A 94 21.16 25.24 3.11
#